data_AF-A0A0Q4FZ13-F1
#
_entry.id   AF-A0A0Q4FZ13-F1
#
_cell.length_a   1.000
_cell.length_b   1.000
_cell.length_c   1.000
_cell.angle_alpha   90.00
_cell.angle_beta   90.00
_cell.angle_gamma   90.00
#
_symmetry.space_group_name_H-M   'P 1'
#
loop_
_entity.id
_entity.type
_entity.pdbx_description
1 polymer ?
#
loop_
_entity_poly.entity_id
_entity_poly.type
_entity_poly.pdbx_seq_one_letter_code
_entity_poly.pdbx_strand_id
1 'polypeptide(L)'
;MTVTVLPIFETDFRPDASLGKIMNERLRIAAADLQDIHLQHLNAIGQRKDDLVVYISYNPKYTIRWRVVNDVPEEIENFVAQICGNLGYLQWKTASINIFKGSE
;
A
#
# COMPACT_ATOMS: atom_id res chain seq x y z
N MET A 1 4.39 13.86 -10.23
CA MET A 1 4.11 13.27 -8.90
C MET A 1 5.16 12.21 -8.62
N THR A 2 5.64 12.08 -7.39
CA THR A 2 6.53 10.96 -7.01
C THR A 2 5.68 9.84 -6.43
N VAL A 3 5.66 8.67 -7.06
CA VAL A 3 4.97 7.49 -6.51
C VAL A 3 5.96 6.65 -5.71
N THR A 4 5.60 6.30 -4.48
CA THR A 4 6.36 5.39 -3.61
C THR A 4 5.45 4.31 -3.08
N VAL A 5 5.82 3.05 -3.26
CA VAL A 5 5.08 1.90 -2.71
C VAL A 5 5.94 1.19 -1.66
N LEU A 6 5.46 1.15 -0.42
CA LEU A 6 6.18 0.57 0.71
C LEU A 6 5.56 -0.76 1.15
N PRO A 7 6.30 -1.88 1.07
CA PRO A 7 5.86 -3.14 1.64
C PRO A 7 6.08 -3.15 3.15
N ILE A 8 5.03 -3.42 3.92
CA ILE A 8 5.06 -3.59 5.39
C ILE A 8 5.11 -5.09 5.69
N PHE A 9 6.26 -5.54 6.18
CA PHE A 9 6.53 -6.96 6.49
C PHE A 9 6.03 -7.35 7.88
N GLU A 10 5.90 -6.39 8.79
CA GLU A 10 5.29 -6.58 10.10
C GLU A 10 3.81 -6.90 9.93
N THR A 11 3.45 -8.12 10.31
CA THR A 11 2.09 -8.63 10.23
C THR A 11 1.57 -8.95 11.63
N ASP A 12 0.25 -8.93 11.80
CA ASP A 12 -0.47 -9.28 13.03
C ASP A 12 -0.54 -10.80 13.26
N PHE A 13 -0.02 -11.59 12.31
CA PHE A 13 0.12 -13.04 12.38
C PHE A 13 1.59 -13.42 12.22
N ARG A 14 1.95 -14.63 12.64
CA ARG A 14 3.33 -15.14 12.52
C ARG A 14 3.34 -16.35 11.58
N PRO A 15 3.77 -16.20 10.31
CA PRO A 15 4.00 -17.36 9.45
C PRO A 15 5.23 -18.13 9.93
N ASP A 16 5.31 -19.41 9.57
CA ASP A 16 6.55 -20.17 9.72
C ASP A 16 7.72 -19.46 9.01
N ALA A 17 8.93 -19.57 9.56
CA ALA A 17 10.07 -18.76 9.11
C ALA A 17 10.40 -18.89 7.62
N SER A 18 10.24 -20.09 7.03
CA SER A 18 10.43 -20.33 5.60
C SER A 18 9.37 -19.65 4.74
N LEU A 19 8.11 -19.72 5.18
CA LEU A 19 6.98 -19.08 4.51
C LEU A 19 7.11 -17.55 4.60
N GLY A 20 7.48 -17.01 5.77
CA GLY A 20 7.69 -15.58 5.97
C GLY A 20 8.73 -14.98 5.00
N LYS A 21 9.85 -15.68 4.76
CA LYS A 21 10.85 -15.23 3.78
C LYS A 21 10.29 -15.15 2.36
N ILE A 22 9.56 -16.18 1.93
CA ILE A 22 8.94 -16.23 0.59
C ILE A 22 7.89 -15.13 0.44
N MET A 23 7.06 -14.95 1.47
CA MET A 23 6.05 -13.89 1.48
C MET A 23 6.68 -12.50 1.39
N ASN A 24 7.73 -12.22 2.18
CA ASN A 24 8.40 -10.93 2.14
C ASN A 24 9.03 -10.64 0.77
N GLU A 25 9.61 -11.66 0.11
CA GLU A 25 10.12 -11.52 -1.26
C GLU A 25 8.99 -11.17 -2.24
N ARG A 26 7.90 -11.93 -2.19
CA ARG A 26 6.73 -11.70 -3.06
C ARG A 26 6.11 -10.32 -2.84
N LEU A 27 6.02 -9.86 -1.59
CA LEU A 27 5.50 -8.53 -1.29
C LEU A 27 6.43 -7.43 -1.77
N ARG A 28 7.75 -7.63 -1.70
CA ARG A 28 8.73 -6.67 -2.24
C ARG A 28 8.59 -6.53 -3.76
N ILE A 29 8.48 -7.67 -4.47
CA ILE A 29 8.26 -7.68 -5.92
C ILE A 29 6.92 -6.99 -6.25
N ALA A 30 5.85 -7.35 -5.54
CA ALA A 30 4.54 -6.71 -5.73
C ALA A 30 4.57 -5.19 -5.50
N ALA A 31 5.35 -4.70 -4.53
CA ALA A 31 5.52 -3.26 -4.30
C ALA A 31 6.23 -2.59 -5.49
N ALA A 32 7.31 -3.18 -5.98
CA ALA A 32 8.04 -2.68 -7.14
C ALA A 32 7.16 -2.67 -8.40
N ASP A 33 6.45 -3.76 -8.68
CA ASP A 33 5.54 -3.85 -9.84
C ASP A 33 4.40 -2.83 -9.74
N LEU A 34 3.80 -2.67 -8.54
CA LEU A 34 2.75 -1.67 -8.33
C LEU A 34 3.26 -0.26 -8.62
N GLN A 35 4.49 0.07 -8.18
CA GLN A 35 5.10 1.38 -8.39
C GLN A 35 5.50 1.61 -9.86
N ASP A 36 6.28 0.69 -10.43
CA ASP A 36 7.03 0.91 -11.66
C ASP A 36 6.23 0.52 -12.92
N ILE A 37 5.22 -0.33 -12.77
CA ILE A 37 4.40 -0.81 -13.89
C ILE A 37 2.98 -0.25 -13.78
N HIS A 38 2.31 -0.49 -12.66
CA HIS A 38 0.87 -0.25 -12.57
C HIS A 38 0.51 1.21 -12.29
N LEU A 39 1.32 1.92 -11.49
CA LEU A 39 1.11 3.34 -11.14
C LEU A 39 2.01 4.30 -11.92
N GLN A 40 2.79 3.81 -12.89
CA GLN A 40 3.75 4.61 -13.66
C GLN A 40 3.12 5.85 -14.32
N HIS A 41 1.85 5.78 -14.72
CA HIS A 41 1.16 6.90 -15.37
C HIS A 41 1.03 8.13 -14.46
N LEU A 42 0.95 7.93 -13.14
CA LEU A 42 0.87 9.04 -12.19
C LEU A 42 2.18 9.85 -12.14
N ASN A 43 3.32 9.22 -12.42
CA ASN A 43 4.60 9.92 -12.53
C ASN A 43 4.59 10.95 -13.69
N ALA A 44 3.83 10.70 -14.75
CA ALA A 44 3.75 11.56 -15.94
C ALA A 44 2.72 12.69 -15.83
N ILE A 45 1.70 12.56 -14.97
CA ILE A 45 0.53 13.45 -14.94
C ILE A 45 0.67 14.55 -13.86
N GLY A 46 1.27 14.24 -12.71
CA GLY A 46 1.26 15.17 -11.57
C GLY A 46 2.31 16.28 -11.67
N GLN A 47 2.06 17.41 -11.00
CA GLN A 47 3.10 18.42 -10.80
C GLN A 47 4.26 17.79 -9.99
N ARG A 48 5.48 18.30 -10.16
CA ARG A 48 6.69 17.77 -9.48
C ARG A 48 6.62 17.80 -7.95
N LYS A 49 5.60 18.44 -7.36
CA LYS A 49 5.43 18.62 -5.90
C LYS A 49 4.41 17.68 -5.26
N ASP A 50 3.65 16.93 -6.05
CA ASP A 50 2.65 16.02 -5.49
C ASP A 50 3.30 14.66 -5.24
N ASP A 51 3.20 14.12 -4.03
CA ASP A 51 3.71 12.80 -3.69
C ASP A 51 2.52 11.84 -3.48
N LEU A 52 2.69 10.58 -3.89
CA LEU A 52 1.76 9.48 -3.59
C LEU A 52 2.53 8.38 -2.87
N VAL A 53 2.11 8.06 -1.65
CA VAL A 53 2.67 6.99 -0.85
C VAL A 53 1.60 5.93 -0.61
N VAL A 54 1.86 4.72 -1.10
CA VAL A 54 0.98 3.56 -0.93
C VAL A 54 1.67 2.53 -0.05
N TYR A 55 0.99 2.09 1.00
CA TYR A 55 1.45 0.95 1.80
C TYR A 55 0.76 -0.32 1.30
N ILE A 56 1.52 -1.41 1.20
CA ILE A 56 0.99 -2.75 1.00
C ILE A 56 1.46 -3.71 2.07
N SER A 57 0.63 -4.66 2.47
CA SER A 57 0.96 -5.68 3.47
C SER A 57 0.11 -6.92 3.27
N TYR A 58 0.46 -8.04 3.91
CA TYR A 58 -0.43 -9.19 3.97
C TYR A 58 -1.45 -9.06 5.12
N ASN A 59 -2.64 -9.58 4.91
CA ASN A 59 -3.58 -9.91 5.98
C ASN A 59 -3.39 -11.37 6.45
N PRO A 60 -4.06 -11.82 7.52
CA PRO A 60 -3.97 -13.21 8.00
C PRO A 60 -4.42 -14.30 7.00
N LYS A 61 -5.10 -13.92 5.92
CA LYS A 61 -5.48 -14.82 4.82
C LYS A 61 -4.45 -14.80 3.66
N TYR A 62 -3.28 -14.19 3.89
CA TYR A 62 -2.22 -14.00 2.91
C TYR A 62 -2.65 -13.24 1.65
N THR A 63 -3.72 -12.45 1.75
CA THR A 63 -4.12 -11.51 0.70
C THR A 63 -3.39 -10.18 0.90
N ILE A 64 -2.87 -9.60 -0.19
CA ILE A 64 -2.30 -8.26 -0.14
C ILE A 64 -3.41 -7.26 0.14
N ARG A 65 -3.19 -6.38 1.10
CA ARG A 65 -4.02 -5.21 1.40
C ARG A 65 -3.22 -3.93 1.13
N TRP A 66 -3.91 -2.85 0.75
CA TRP A 66 -3.27 -1.60 0.33
C TRP A 66 -3.94 -0.37 0.97
N ARG A 67 -3.21 0.73 1.14
CA ARG A 67 -3.79 2.05 1.47
C ARG A 67 -2.91 3.18 0.97
N VAL A 68 -3.52 4.29 0.60
CA VAL A 68 -2.81 5.58 0.53
C VAL A 68 -2.59 6.10 1.96
N VAL A 69 -1.43 6.69 2.25
CA VAL A 69 -1.07 7.14 3.62
C VAL A 69 -0.83 8.64 3.74
N ASN A 70 -0.88 9.37 2.64
CA ASN A 70 -0.77 10.82 2.60
C ASN A 70 -1.98 11.41 1.88
N ASP A 71 -2.28 12.69 2.13
CA ASP A 71 -3.41 13.34 1.47
C ASP A 71 -3.12 13.49 -0.03
N VAL A 72 -4.07 13.04 -0.86
CA VAL A 72 -4.07 13.18 -2.32
C VAL A 72 -5.48 13.53 -2.80
N PRO A 73 -5.64 14.09 -4.01
CA PRO A 73 -6.97 14.28 -4.59
C PRO A 73 -7.75 12.96 -4.71
N GLU A 74 -9.07 13.03 -4.53
CA GLU A 74 -9.96 11.85 -4.58
C GLU A 74 -9.83 11.05 -5.88
N GLU A 75 -9.59 11.73 -7.01
CA GLU A 75 -9.35 11.07 -8.30
C GLU A 75 -8.13 10.13 -8.27
N ILE A 76 -7.07 10.51 -7.55
CA ILE A 76 -5.87 9.70 -7.39
C ILE A 76 -6.17 8.49 -6.49
N GLU A 77 -6.91 8.68 -5.40
CA GLU A 77 -7.33 7.55 -4.55
C GLU A 77 -8.18 6.54 -5.32
N ASN A 78 -9.14 7.03 -6.12
CA ASN A 78 -10.00 6.20 -6.95
C ASN A 78 -9.21 5.44 -8.02
N PHE A 79 -8.22 6.08 -8.64
CA PHE A 79 -7.34 5.43 -9.60
C PHE A 79 -6.52 4.31 -8.93
N VAL A 80 -5.89 4.57 -7.79
CA VAL A 80 -5.15 3.55 -7.03
C VAL A 80 -6.09 2.41 -6.61
N ALA A 81 -7.33 2.72 -6.21
CA ALA A 81 -8.33 1.72 -5.85
C ALA A 81 -8.72 0.80 -7.01
N GLN A 82 -8.92 1.36 -8.19
CA GLN A 82 -9.22 0.59 -9.39
C GLN A 82 -8.07 -0.34 -9.77
N ILE A 83 -6.84 0.18 -9.78
CA ILE A 83 -5.63 -0.60 -10.08
C ILE A 83 -5.43 -1.73 -9.08
N CYS A 84 -5.47 -1.43 -7.78
CA CYS A 84 -5.30 -2.43 -6.73
C CYS A 84 -6.44 -3.47 -6.74
N GLY A 85 -7.67 -3.06 -7.03
CA GLY A 85 -8.81 -3.96 -7.20
C GLY A 85 -8.61 -4.95 -8.35
N ASN A 86 -8.09 -4.48 -9.49
CA ASN A 86 -7.77 -5.33 -10.65
C ASN A 86 -6.66 -6.37 -10.35
N LEU A 87 -5.75 -6.04 -9.43
CA LEU A 87 -4.70 -6.95 -8.94
C LEU A 87 -5.19 -7.92 -7.85
N GLY A 88 -6.45 -7.80 -7.42
CA GLY A 88 -7.04 -8.60 -6.34
C GLY A 88 -6.61 -8.15 -4.94
N TYR A 89 -6.06 -6.94 -4.79
CA TYR A 89 -5.65 -6.41 -3.49
C TYR A 89 -6.84 -5.80 -2.76
N LEU A 90 -6.85 -5.92 -1.43
CA LEU A 90 -7.95 -5.45 -0.59
C LEU A 90 -7.65 -4.07 -0.02
N GLN A 91 -8.62 -3.16 -0.05
CA GLN A 91 -8.45 -1.86 0.59
C GLN A 91 -8.29 -2.04 2.11
N TRP A 92 -7.19 -1.54 2.65
CA TRP A 92 -6.87 -1.55 4.06
C TRP A 92 -7.52 -0.36 4.75
N LYS A 93 -8.80 -0.54 5.08
CA LYS A 93 -9.54 0.38 5.94
C LYS A 93 -9.05 0.19 7.37
N THR A 94 -8.22 1.09 7.89
CA THR A 94 -8.06 1.17 9.34
C THR A 94 -9.38 1.66 9.92
N ALA A 95 -9.93 0.96 10.92
CA ALA A 95 -10.79 1.62 11.88
C ALA A 95 -10.03 2.87 12.36
N SER A 96 -10.71 4.00 12.37
CA SER A 96 -10.22 5.32 12.77
C SER A 96 -9.11 5.24 13.81
N ILE A 97 -8.01 5.94 13.55
CA ILE A 97 -6.94 6.21 14.51
C ILE A 97 -7.57 6.42 15.89
N ASN A 98 -7.25 5.55 16.86
CA ASN A 98 -7.41 5.89 18.26
C ASN A 98 -6.48 7.08 18.50
N ILE A 99 -7.04 8.29 18.40
CA ILE A 99 -6.38 9.51 18.85
C ILE A 99 -6.21 9.32 20.35
N PHE A 100 -5.04 8.85 20.78
CA PHE A 100 -4.61 8.98 22.15
C PHE A 100 -4.53 10.48 22.43
N LYS A 101 -5.60 11.05 23.00
CA LYS A 101 -5.49 12.31 23.72
C LYS A 101 -4.59 12.01 24.90
N GLY A 102 -3.35 12.50 24.85
CA GLY A 102 -2.51 12.62 26.03
C GLY A 102 -3.32 13.39 27.07
N SER A 103 -3.60 12.76 28.19
CA SER A 103 -4.10 13.43 29.38
C SER A 103 -2.99 14.34 29.90
N GLU A 104 -3.19 15.65 29.83
CA GLU A 104 -2.54 16.61 30.73
C GLU A 104 -2.95 16.33 32.19
#